data_AF-A0A3B3QMT3-F1
#
_entry.id   AF-A0A3B3QMT3-F1
#
_cell.length_a   1.000
_cell.length_b   1.000
_cell.length_c   1.000
_cell.angle_alpha   90.00
_cell.angle_beta   90.00
_cell.angle_gamma   90.00
#
_symmetry.space_group_name_H-M   'P 1'
#
loop_
_entity.id
_entity.type
_entity.pdbx_description
1 polymer ?
#
loop_
_entity_poly.entity_id
_entity_poly.type
_entity_poly.pdbx_seq_one_letter_code
_entity_poly.pdbx_strand_id
1 'polypeptide(L)'
;MGCLWVALAVTMLSTIICQDYEYRFYSQPEPDYDLDYETQPEYDRSPQHQVDYSRLAELHPGYDHSPQHQVDVRRLAEIDPDYDHSPQHQVDVRHLAEIDPDYDHSPQHQVDYRHLAEMHPGYDRSPQYQVDYSHLPEVHPDYDRYIDPQTEYNSYGQHHPYYESYAQQQLDYDSYTQPSNPVLPQCAMECDCPINFPSAMYCDDRNLHFIPLVPSGIKYLYLQNNMIQEVKANVFDNATDLLWLILDHNHITSENIEKGSFDKLDNLQKLFFSYNNLTEPVGPLAKSLNELRMIGNKLSKLPLATLSGLENLTALYLQGNELTFESIDGVFIGLKSLLYLDISDNKLNNLPSSLPTSLETLYADQNNIDSIPTAYVQELLSLQYLRISHNQLVDTGIPVGTFNISSLIELDLSYNKLHTIPEVHENLENLYLQVNRINRFDLSSFCQFPGVSSRLTYLRLDGNNILRSSLPKEISTCLRRVTMLLID
;
A
#
# COMPACT_ATOMS: atom_id res chain seq x y z
N MET A 1 67.78 19.88 1.50
CA MET A 1 67.30 18.81 0.59
C MET A 1 65.79 18.95 0.51
N GLY A 2 65.11 18.92 -0.65
CA GLY A 2 65.66 18.76 -2.01
C GLY A 2 64.59 18.48 -3.06
N CYS A 3 63.55 19.33 -3.16
CA CYS A 3 62.53 19.19 -4.20
C CYS A 3 63.10 19.55 -5.58
N LEU A 4 62.77 18.75 -6.61
CA LEU A 4 63.13 19.00 -7.99
C LEU A 4 61.96 19.62 -8.77
N TRP A 5 62.28 20.38 -9.82
CA TRP A 5 61.35 21.11 -10.69
C TRP A 5 60.77 20.16 -11.78
N VAL A 6 59.73 20.52 -12.54
CA VAL A 6 59.70 21.48 -13.69
C VAL A 6 58.35 22.21 -13.79
N ALA A 7 58.35 23.43 -14.33
CA ALA A 7 57.17 24.28 -14.55
C ALA A 7 57.14 24.87 -15.98
N LEU A 8 55.96 25.42 -16.37
CA LEU A 8 55.65 26.53 -17.31
C LEU A 8 54.17 26.33 -17.77
N ALA A 9 53.16 27.20 -17.55
CA ALA A 9 52.99 28.67 -17.75
C ALA A 9 52.95 29.05 -19.25
N VAL A 10 52.12 29.96 -19.81
CA VAL A 10 51.53 31.29 -19.45
C VAL A 10 50.18 31.45 -20.25
N THR A 11 49.15 32.29 -20.06
CA THR A 11 48.79 33.62 -19.42
C THR A 11 47.37 33.53 -18.79
N MET A 12 46.90 34.36 -17.83
CA MET A 12 46.26 35.71 -17.89
C MET A 12 45.11 35.92 -18.91
N LEU A 13 44.07 36.71 -18.61
CA LEU A 13 43.76 37.60 -17.46
C LEU A 13 42.66 36.96 -16.54
N SER A 14 42.02 37.53 -15.50
CA SER A 14 41.77 38.93 -15.08
C SER A 14 41.59 39.11 -13.55
N THR A 15 41.30 40.37 -13.15
CA THR A 15 41.12 40.99 -11.80
C THR A 15 39.66 41.46 -11.58
N ILE A 16 39.12 41.89 -10.42
CA ILE A 16 39.45 41.92 -8.97
C ILE A 16 38.14 42.34 -8.22
N ILE A 17 37.95 41.95 -6.95
CA ILE A 17 37.52 42.80 -5.80
C ILE A 17 37.50 41.92 -4.53
N CYS A 18 38.00 42.44 -3.41
CA CYS A 18 37.92 41.84 -2.08
C CYS A 18 37.21 42.80 -1.12
N GLN A 19 36.61 42.29 -0.04
CA GLN A 19 36.65 42.98 1.26
C GLN A 19 36.43 42.00 2.42
N ASP A 20 37.30 42.08 3.41
CA ASP A 20 37.29 41.26 4.63
C ASP A 20 36.41 41.86 5.74
N TYR A 21 36.04 41.04 6.73
CA TYR A 21 35.99 41.46 8.14
C TYR A 21 36.15 40.25 9.09
N GLU A 22 37.34 40.11 9.70
CA GLU A 22 37.51 39.32 10.93
C GLU A 22 36.99 40.12 12.14
N TYR A 23 36.54 39.43 13.18
CA TYR A 23 36.66 39.92 14.57
C TYR A 23 37.00 38.74 15.51
N ARG A 24 37.87 38.99 16.50
CA ARG A 24 38.44 37.96 17.38
C ARG A 24 37.88 37.99 18.81
N PHE A 25 37.99 36.82 19.44
CA PHE A 25 37.85 36.53 20.88
C PHE A 25 38.29 37.64 21.85
N TYR A 26 37.56 37.72 22.97
CA TYR A 26 38.13 37.84 24.32
C TYR A 26 37.37 36.90 25.28
N SER A 27 37.98 36.55 26.42
CA SER A 27 37.47 35.56 27.38
C SER A 27 37.93 35.87 28.83
N GLN A 28 37.48 35.06 29.81
CA GLN A 28 37.70 35.13 31.27
C GLN A 28 36.80 36.11 32.06
N PRO A 29 36.59 35.89 33.38
CA PRO A 29 36.38 34.60 34.09
C PRO A 29 35.18 34.63 35.09
N GLU A 30 34.95 33.52 35.80
CA GLU A 30 33.95 33.37 36.88
C GLU A 30 34.36 34.02 38.22
N PRO A 31 33.46 34.00 39.23
CA PRO A 31 33.82 33.32 40.48
C PRO A 31 32.72 32.42 41.08
N ASP A 32 33.16 31.45 41.91
CA ASP A 32 32.35 30.52 42.71
C ASP A 32 31.33 31.17 43.67
N TYR A 33 30.27 30.42 43.99
CA TYR A 33 29.67 30.34 45.32
C TYR A 33 29.07 28.93 45.54
N ASP A 34 29.23 28.37 46.74
CA ASP A 34 28.85 27.00 47.13
C ASP A 34 28.27 26.97 48.56
N LEU A 35 27.70 25.81 48.96
CA LEU A 35 27.24 25.36 50.30
C LEU A 35 25.76 25.55 50.75
N ASP A 36 25.16 24.38 51.04
CA ASP A 36 24.34 23.97 52.20
C ASP A 36 22.83 24.30 52.39
N TYR A 37 22.01 23.28 52.09
CA TYR A 37 21.19 22.44 53.01
C TYR A 37 20.14 22.99 54.04
N GLU A 38 19.03 22.22 54.11
CA GLU A 38 18.08 21.94 55.22
C GLU A 38 16.84 22.82 55.60
N THR A 39 15.65 22.19 55.45
CA THR A 39 14.45 22.15 56.35
C THR A 39 13.33 23.23 56.40
N GLN A 40 12.15 22.86 55.85
CA GLN A 40 10.74 22.99 56.39
C GLN A 40 10.17 24.40 56.78
N PRO A 41 8.88 24.59 57.18
CA PRO A 41 7.62 23.78 57.12
C PRO A 41 6.61 24.32 56.05
N GLU A 42 5.41 23.83 55.71
CA GLU A 42 4.30 22.99 56.28
C GLU A 42 3.04 23.79 56.78
N TYR A 43 1.84 23.41 56.27
CA TYR A 43 0.44 23.76 56.69
C TYR A 43 -0.08 25.23 56.60
N ASP A 44 -1.39 25.54 56.41
CA ASP A 44 -2.61 24.79 56.01
C ASP A 44 -3.67 25.78 55.45
N ARG A 45 -4.57 25.33 54.56
CA ARG A 45 -6.03 25.61 54.65
C ARG A 45 -6.89 24.71 53.76
N SER A 46 -7.15 23.52 54.30
CA SER A 46 -8.28 22.60 54.05
C SER A 46 -9.66 23.31 53.94
N PRO A 47 -10.75 22.71 53.37
CA PRO A 47 -11.04 21.27 53.45
C PRO A 47 -11.73 20.53 52.26
N GLN A 48 -11.55 19.20 52.28
CA GLN A 48 -12.52 18.14 51.95
C GLN A 48 -13.36 18.25 50.65
N HIS A 49 -13.00 17.45 49.63
CA HIS A 49 -13.60 16.11 49.44
C HIS A 49 -12.77 15.29 48.45
N GLN A 50 -12.75 13.95 48.60
CA GLN A 50 -12.20 13.07 47.55
C GLN A 50 -13.16 13.04 46.36
N VAL A 51 -12.63 13.25 45.15
CA VAL A 51 -13.32 12.88 43.91
C VAL A 51 -12.80 11.50 43.50
N ASP A 52 -13.72 10.54 43.40
CA ASP A 52 -13.41 9.18 42.98
C ASP A 52 -13.33 9.11 41.45
N TYR A 53 -12.16 8.74 40.93
CA TYR A 53 -11.91 8.65 39.49
C TYR A 53 -12.52 7.40 38.83
N SER A 54 -13.07 6.45 39.60
CA SER A 54 -13.68 5.22 39.07
C SER A 54 -14.95 5.44 38.22
N ARG A 55 -15.48 6.68 38.13
CA ARG A 55 -16.66 7.02 37.30
C ARG A 55 -16.38 7.83 36.03
N LEU A 56 -15.14 8.18 35.74
CA LEU A 56 -14.82 8.91 34.48
C LEU A 56 -14.91 8.03 33.22
N ALA A 57 -15.10 6.72 33.37
CA ALA A 57 -15.41 5.81 32.27
C ALA A 57 -16.90 5.81 31.84
N GLU A 58 -17.82 6.33 32.66
CA GLU A 58 -19.27 6.28 32.41
C GLU A 58 -19.79 7.38 31.45
N LEU A 59 -18.90 8.19 30.83
CA LEU A 59 -19.32 9.39 30.07
C LEU A 59 -18.84 9.50 28.61
N HIS A 60 -17.77 8.82 28.17
CA HIS A 60 -17.37 8.78 26.74
C HIS A 60 -16.60 7.49 26.35
N PRO A 61 -17.27 6.33 26.25
CA PRO A 61 -16.69 5.12 25.66
C PRO A 61 -16.78 5.17 24.12
N GLY A 62 -15.95 5.98 23.46
CA GLY A 62 -16.11 6.19 22.01
C GLY A 62 -15.00 6.94 21.26
N TYR A 63 -13.79 7.04 21.80
CA TYR A 63 -12.65 7.63 21.09
C TYR A 63 -11.48 6.64 20.95
N ASP A 64 -11.40 6.08 19.74
CA ASP A 64 -10.20 5.60 19.02
C ASP A 64 -9.19 4.69 19.78
N HIS A 65 -9.14 3.41 19.38
CA HIS A 65 -7.95 2.79 18.77
C HIS A 65 -8.24 1.34 18.36
N SER A 66 -8.10 1.03 17.06
CA SER A 66 -8.36 -0.29 16.49
C SER A 66 -7.08 -1.05 16.14
N PRO A 67 -6.93 -2.29 16.63
CA PRO A 67 -6.14 -3.32 15.96
C PRO A 67 -7.00 -4.56 15.63
N GLN A 68 -6.94 -4.96 14.36
CA GLN A 68 -7.66 -6.10 13.77
C GLN A 68 -7.57 -7.38 14.62
N HIS A 69 -8.68 -8.09 14.76
CA HIS A 69 -8.71 -9.44 15.35
C HIS A 69 -9.42 -10.40 14.39
N GLN A 70 -8.67 -11.36 13.84
CA GLN A 70 -9.25 -12.55 13.21
C GLN A 70 -9.73 -13.52 14.30
N VAL A 71 -10.89 -14.14 14.11
CA VAL A 71 -11.46 -15.09 15.08
C VAL A 71 -10.85 -16.48 14.82
N ASP A 72 -10.09 -17.00 15.79
CA ASP A 72 -9.55 -18.36 15.71
C ASP A 72 -10.68 -19.40 15.85
N VAL A 73 -11.05 -19.99 14.72
CA VAL A 73 -12.12 -21.00 14.58
C VAL A 73 -11.90 -22.20 15.52
N ARG A 74 -10.66 -22.48 15.94
CA ARG A 74 -10.34 -23.61 16.84
C ARG A 74 -10.98 -23.47 18.22
N ARG A 75 -11.27 -22.25 18.68
CA ARG A 75 -11.92 -22.02 19.98
C ARG A 75 -13.42 -22.30 20.01
N LEU A 76 -14.12 -22.27 18.88
CA LEU A 76 -15.57 -22.48 18.86
C LEU A 76 -15.95 -23.94 19.14
N ALA A 77 -15.13 -24.89 18.68
CA ALA A 77 -15.32 -26.32 18.94
C ALA A 77 -15.06 -26.75 20.40
N GLU A 78 -14.51 -25.87 21.25
CA GLU A 78 -14.32 -26.13 22.70
C GLU A 78 -15.53 -25.67 23.55
N ILE A 79 -16.52 -25.01 22.95
CA ILE A 79 -17.62 -24.32 23.66
C ILE A 79 -18.97 -25.04 23.49
N ASP A 80 -19.23 -25.67 22.33
CA ASP A 80 -20.46 -26.41 22.05
C ASP A 80 -20.16 -27.84 21.51
N PRO A 81 -20.39 -28.91 22.29
CA PRO A 81 -20.14 -30.29 21.86
C PRO A 81 -21.14 -30.87 20.84
N ASP A 82 -22.33 -30.28 20.68
CA ASP A 82 -23.44 -30.88 19.89
C ASP A 82 -23.71 -30.14 18.56
N TYR A 83 -22.85 -29.18 18.19
CA TYR A 83 -22.99 -28.28 17.03
C TYR A 83 -23.21 -28.99 15.67
N ASP A 84 -22.77 -30.25 15.53
CA ASP A 84 -22.89 -31.04 14.29
C ASP A 84 -24.28 -31.69 14.08
N HIS A 85 -25.24 -31.53 15.01
CA HIS A 85 -26.43 -32.40 15.09
C HIS A 85 -27.81 -31.70 15.25
N SER A 86 -28.25 -30.84 14.31
CA SER A 86 -29.65 -30.83 13.78
C SER A 86 -29.94 -29.70 12.76
N PRO A 87 -30.52 -29.99 11.57
CA PRO A 87 -30.82 -28.97 10.56
C PRO A 87 -32.21 -28.30 10.74
N GLN A 88 -32.42 -27.60 11.87
CA GLN A 88 -33.60 -26.73 12.05
C GLN A 88 -33.50 -25.85 13.31
N HIS A 89 -33.23 -24.55 13.14
CA HIS A 89 -33.75 -23.43 13.94
C HIS A 89 -33.57 -22.13 13.15
N GLN A 90 -34.62 -21.32 13.00
CA GLN A 90 -34.49 -19.95 12.48
C GLN A 90 -34.24 -19.00 13.65
N VAL A 91 -33.22 -18.14 13.55
CA VAL A 91 -32.97 -17.11 14.56
C VAL A 91 -34.02 -16.00 14.40
N ASP A 92 -34.81 -15.75 15.43
CA ASP A 92 -35.78 -14.65 15.43
C ASP A 92 -35.03 -13.31 15.58
N VAL A 93 -35.03 -12.53 14.50
CA VAL A 93 -34.33 -11.23 14.39
C VAL A 93 -34.82 -10.23 15.44
N ARG A 94 -36.01 -10.44 16.02
CA ARG A 94 -36.62 -9.51 17.00
C ARG A 94 -35.86 -9.39 18.32
N HIS A 95 -35.03 -10.37 18.69
CA HIS A 95 -34.33 -10.34 19.98
C HIS A 95 -32.97 -9.61 19.94
N LEU A 96 -32.46 -9.25 18.75
CA LEU A 96 -31.20 -8.50 18.63
C LEU A 96 -31.36 -7.01 18.99
N ALA A 97 -32.54 -6.43 18.75
CA ALA A 97 -32.83 -5.02 19.04
C ALA A 97 -33.07 -4.72 20.53
N GLU A 98 -33.09 -5.74 21.41
CA GLU A 98 -33.18 -5.57 22.87
C GLU A 98 -31.78 -5.52 23.53
N ILE A 99 -30.71 -5.71 22.76
CA ILE A 99 -29.32 -5.83 23.25
C ILE A 99 -28.47 -4.60 22.90
N ASP A 100 -28.77 -3.91 21.78
CA ASP A 100 -28.04 -2.71 21.33
C ASP A 100 -29.01 -1.63 20.80
N PRO A 101 -29.12 -0.45 21.47
CA PRO A 101 -29.97 0.65 21.01
C PRO A 101 -29.48 1.39 19.74
N ASP A 102 -28.20 1.31 19.39
CA ASP A 102 -27.57 2.16 18.34
C ASP A 102 -27.41 1.42 16.99
N TYR A 103 -28.11 0.29 16.81
CA TYR A 103 -27.97 -0.64 15.68
C TYR A 103 -28.22 -0.05 14.28
N ASP A 104 -28.98 1.06 14.14
CA ASP A 104 -29.42 1.60 12.84
C ASP A 104 -28.59 2.78 12.30
N HIS A 105 -27.27 2.77 12.53
CA HIS A 105 -26.33 3.76 11.97
C HIS A 105 -25.16 3.10 11.19
N SER A 106 -25.50 2.40 10.11
CA SER A 106 -24.53 1.93 9.09
C SER A 106 -24.13 3.08 8.15
N PRO A 107 -22.96 3.00 7.48
CA PRO A 107 -22.96 2.30 6.19
C PRO A 107 -21.75 1.39 5.91
N GLN A 108 -22.07 0.13 5.65
CA GLN A 108 -21.53 -0.70 4.55
C GLN A 108 -20.01 -1.01 4.53
N HIS A 109 -19.67 -2.23 4.98
CA HIS A 109 -18.61 -3.02 4.37
C HIS A 109 -19.20 -4.35 3.85
N GLN A 110 -18.75 -4.80 2.68
CA GLN A 110 -19.19 -6.07 2.07
C GLN A 110 -18.53 -7.28 2.76
N VAL A 111 -19.27 -8.38 2.86
CA VAL A 111 -18.74 -9.68 3.28
C VAL A 111 -18.20 -10.41 2.04
N ASP A 112 -16.96 -10.91 2.08
CA ASP A 112 -16.43 -11.78 1.03
C ASP A 112 -17.06 -13.17 1.10
N TYR A 113 -17.94 -13.48 0.15
CA TYR A 113 -18.58 -14.79 0.02
C TYR A 113 -17.69 -15.86 -0.64
N ARG A 114 -16.51 -15.52 -1.19
CA ARG A 114 -15.66 -16.47 -1.93
C ARG A 114 -15.06 -17.55 -1.02
N HIS A 115 -14.67 -17.20 0.20
CA HIS A 115 -14.07 -18.15 1.16
C HIS A 115 -15.00 -19.29 1.63
N LEU A 116 -16.32 -19.20 1.43
CA LEU A 116 -17.26 -20.27 1.80
C LEU A 116 -17.35 -21.40 0.76
N ALA A 117 -16.90 -21.18 -0.48
CA ALA A 117 -17.01 -22.18 -1.54
C ALA A 117 -15.93 -23.28 -1.47
N GLU A 118 -14.74 -22.96 -0.94
CA GLU A 118 -13.56 -23.85 -1.01
C GLU A 118 -13.57 -24.97 0.06
N MET A 119 -14.41 -24.84 1.09
CA MET A 119 -14.46 -25.78 2.23
C MET A 119 -15.32 -27.04 1.97
N HIS A 120 -16.16 -27.06 0.92
CA HIS A 120 -17.12 -28.14 0.68
C HIS A 120 -17.24 -28.57 -0.80
N PRO A 121 -16.48 -29.60 -1.25
CA PRO A 121 -16.62 -30.17 -2.60
C PRO A 121 -17.91 -31.00 -2.72
N GLY A 122 -19.05 -30.32 -2.87
CA GLY A 122 -20.37 -30.94 -3.00
C GLY A 122 -21.53 -29.98 -3.34
N TYR A 123 -21.32 -28.66 -3.31
CA TYR A 123 -22.35 -27.66 -3.62
C TYR A 123 -22.53 -27.43 -5.15
N ASP A 124 -23.02 -28.46 -5.85
CA ASP A 124 -23.74 -28.27 -7.11
C ASP A 124 -25.15 -28.87 -7.00
N ARG A 125 -26.13 -27.98 -6.83
CA ARG A 125 -27.56 -28.11 -7.17
C ARG A 125 -28.30 -26.85 -6.75
N SER A 126 -28.60 -25.98 -7.71
CA SER A 126 -29.49 -24.82 -7.51
C SER A 126 -30.89 -25.13 -8.06
N PRO A 127 -31.91 -25.36 -7.21
CA PRO A 127 -33.30 -25.35 -7.66
C PRO A 127 -33.73 -23.91 -7.96
N GLN A 128 -34.38 -23.69 -9.10
CA GLN A 128 -35.00 -22.40 -9.40
C GLN A 128 -36.17 -22.14 -8.45
N TYR A 129 -36.24 -20.94 -7.87
CA TYR A 129 -37.45 -20.42 -7.25
C TYR A 129 -37.74 -19.01 -7.76
N GLN A 130 -38.85 -18.88 -8.49
CA GLN A 130 -39.50 -17.60 -8.72
C GLN A 130 -40.32 -17.24 -7.47
N VAL A 131 -40.35 -15.96 -7.10
CA VAL A 131 -41.26 -15.47 -6.06
C VAL A 131 -42.62 -15.17 -6.72
N ASP A 132 -43.66 -15.86 -6.26
CA ASP A 132 -45.05 -15.61 -6.67
C ASP A 132 -45.66 -14.49 -5.81
N TYR A 133 -46.35 -13.55 -6.46
CA TYR A 133 -47.02 -12.40 -5.84
C TYR A 133 -48.55 -12.58 -5.74
N SER A 134 -49.07 -13.80 -5.98
CA SER A 134 -50.50 -14.07 -6.11
C SER A 134 -51.39 -13.78 -4.88
N HIS A 135 -50.82 -13.57 -3.68
CA HIS A 135 -51.58 -13.52 -2.43
C HIS A 135 -51.23 -12.33 -1.50
N LEU A 136 -51.82 -11.16 -1.77
CA LEU A 136 -51.93 -10.04 -0.83
C LEU A 136 -53.41 -9.60 -0.69
N PRO A 137 -54.06 -9.79 0.47
CA PRO A 137 -55.41 -9.29 0.73
C PRO A 137 -55.47 -7.76 0.95
N GLU A 138 -56.60 -7.17 0.55
CA GLU A 138 -56.84 -5.71 0.50
C GLU A 138 -57.27 -5.08 1.85
N VAL A 139 -57.63 -3.77 1.79
CA VAL A 139 -58.11 -2.81 2.82
C VAL A 139 -57.03 -1.73 3.12
N HIS A 140 -57.25 -0.41 2.96
CA HIS A 140 -58.49 0.33 2.60
C HIS A 140 -58.30 1.36 1.43
N PRO A 141 -58.79 2.63 1.37
CA PRO A 141 -59.10 3.26 0.07
C PRO A 141 -58.18 4.44 -0.35
N ASP A 142 -58.64 5.16 -1.40
CA ASP A 142 -58.27 6.52 -1.81
C ASP A 142 -57.08 6.73 -2.77
N TYR A 143 -56.81 5.77 -3.68
CA TYR A 143 -56.07 6.05 -4.93
C TYR A 143 -56.73 5.55 -6.22
N ASP A 144 -58.07 5.58 -6.25
CA ASP A 144 -58.86 5.15 -7.40
C ASP A 144 -59.13 6.30 -8.39
N ARG A 145 -58.24 6.50 -9.38
CA ARG A 145 -58.54 7.24 -10.63
C ARG A 145 -57.58 6.99 -11.82
N TYR A 146 -57.63 5.75 -12.29
CA TYR A 146 -57.89 5.40 -13.70
C TYR A 146 -57.05 6.02 -14.85
N ILE A 147 -56.31 5.10 -15.51
CA ILE A 147 -56.14 4.95 -16.97
C ILE A 147 -55.14 5.87 -17.72
N ASP A 148 -54.07 5.22 -18.21
CA ASP A 148 -53.42 5.49 -19.50
C ASP A 148 -54.11 4.68 -20.61
N PRO A 149 -54.31 5.25 -21.81
CA PRO A 149 -54.36 4.48 -23.03
C PRO A 149 -53.53 5.11 -24.16
N GLN A 150 -52.39 4.50 -24.49
CA GLN A 150 -51.77 4.72 -25.80
C GLN A 150 -52.67 4.23 -26.95
N THR A 151 -52.52 4.88 -28.12
CA THR A 151 -53.01 4.46 -29.44
C THR A 151 -54.51 4.14 -29.59
N GLU A 152 -55.28 5.08 -30.14
CA GLU A 152 -55.61 5.11 -31.58
C GLU A 152 -56.49 6.33 -31.92
N TYR A 153 -56.21 7.03 -33.02
CA TYR A 153 -57.20 7.35 -34.07
C TYR A 153 -56.53 8.06 -35.26
N ASN A 154 -56.75 7.53 -36.47
CA ASN A 154 -56.39 8.20 -37.72
C ASN A 154 -57.64 8.86 -38.35
N SER A 155 -57.38 9.90 -39.15
CA SER A 155 -58.17 10.36 -40.33
C SER A 155 -59.17 11.53 -40.24
N TYR A 156 -59.09 12.37 -41.31
CA TYR A 156 -60.04 13.35 -41.89
C TYR A 156 -60.41 14.68 -41.17
N GLY A 157 -60.31 15.81 -41.91
CA GLY A 157 -60.92 17.11 -41.58
C GLY A 157 -60.03 18.38 -41.68
N GLN A 158 -59.24 18.59 -42.74
CA GLN A 158 -59.56 19.42 -43.93
C GLN A 158 -59.74 20.97 -43.74
N HIS A 159 -58.91 21.75 -44.48
CA HIS A 159 -59.01 23.19 -44.81
C HIS A 159 -58.94 24.22 -43.64
N HIS A 160 -58.25 25.37 -43.73
CA HIS A 160 -57.98 26.27 -44.87
C HIS A 160 -56.52 26.83 -44.89
N PRO A 161 -56.03 27.41 -46.00
CA PRO A 161 -54.64 27.90 -46.15
C PRO A 161 -54.49 29.42 -46.08
N TYR A 162 -53.27 29.93 -45.85
CA TYR A 162 -52.73 31.11 -46.56
C TYR A 162 -51.19 31.23 -46.44
N TYR A 163 -50.56 31.63 -47.54
CA TYR A 163 -49.16 32.10 -47.68
C TYR A 163 -47.99 31.17 -47.26
N GLU A 164 -47.66 30.26 -48.17
CA GLU A 164 -46.25 30.19 -48.62
C GLU A 164 -45.90 31.50 -49.34
N SER A 165 -44.86 32.22 -48.88
CA SER A 165 -44.15 33.24 -49.66
C SER A 165 -42.83 33.60 -48.96
N TYR A 166 -41.89 34.22 -49.69
CA TYR A 166 -40.59 34.70 -49.19
C TYR A 166 -39.53 33.64 -48.80
N ALA A 167 -39.49 32.54 -49.53
CA ALA A 167 -38.25 31.78 -49.69
C ALA A 167 -37.39 32.38 -50.83
N GLN A 168 -36.69 33.51 -50.59
CA GLN A 168 -35.45 33.89 -51.30
C GLN A 168 -34.81 35.20 -50.78
N GLN A 169 -33.47 35.28 -50.94
CA GLN A 169 -32.60 36.47 -50.82
C GLN A 169 -32.37 37.08 -49.42
N GLN A 170 -31.46 36.43 -48.68
CA GLN A 170 -30.23 37.00 -48.10
C GLN A 170 -30.24 38.45 -47.56
N LEU A 171 -29.83 38.59 -46.30
CA LEU A 171 -28.73 39.48 -45.92
C LEU A 171 -27.98 38.85 -44.73
N ASP A 172 -26.66 38.94 -44.70
CA ASP A 172 -25.83 38.40 -43.61
C ASP A 172 -26.08 39.15 -42.30
N TYR A 173 -26.28 38.42 -41.20
CA TYR A 173 -25.88 38.85 -39.86
C TYR A 173 -25.61 37.63 -38.96
N ASP A 174 -24.73 37.81 -37.98
CA ASP A 174 -24.42 36.88 -36.88
C ASP A 174 -23.93 35.47 -37.22
N SER A 175 -22.68 35.44 -37.68
CA SER A 175 -21.80 34.27 -37.56
C SER A 175 -21.42 33.98 -36.10
N TYR A 176 -22.37 33.48 -35.29
CA TYR A 176 -22.04 32.79 -34.05
C TYR A 176 -21.67 31.34 -34.35
N THR A 177 -20.39 31.14 -34.70
CA THR A 177 -19.74 29.84 -34.49
C THR A 177 -19.90 29.47 -33.02
N GLN A 178 -20.74 28.49 -32.73
CA GLN A 178 -20.74 27.80 -31.44
C GLN A 178 -19.28 27.43 -31.13
N PRO A 179 -18.74 27.74 -29.92
CA PRO A 179 -17.49 27.12 -29.54
C PRO A 179 -17.71 25.61 -29.63
N SER A 180 -16.86 24.92 -30.41
CA SER A 180 -17.00 23.48 -30.56
C SER A 180 -16.97 22.85 -29.18
N ASN A 181 -18.09 22.26 -28.75
CA ASN A 181 -18.09 21.38 -27.58
C ASN A 181 -16.90 20.44 -27.73
N PRO A 182 -16.03 20.30 -26.71
CA PRO A 182 -14.93 19.35 -26.79
C PRO A 182 -15.55 18.00 -27.12
N VAL A 183 -15.15 17.42 -28.25
CA VAL A 183 -15.74 16.18 -28.74
C VAL A 183 -15.43 15.13 -27.68
N LEU A 184 -16.43 14.79 -26.87
CA LEU A 184 -16.29 13.84 -25.79
C LEU A 184 -15.76 12.53 -26.38
N PRO A 185 -14.72 11.92 -25.79
CA PRO A 185 -14.24 10.61 -26.23
C PRO A 185 -15.43 9.65 -26.35
N GLN A 186 -15.62 9.06 -27.54
CA GLN A 186 -16.77 8.20 -27.80
C GLN A 186 -16.59 6.91 -27.01
N CYS A 187 -17.14 6.87 -25.80
CA CYS A 187 -16.99 5.78 -24.86
C CYS A 187 -17.41 4.43 -25.47
N ALA A 188 -16.73 3.35 -25.06
CA ALA A 188 -17.20 2.00 -25.34
C ALA A 188 -18.56 1.78 -24.62
N MET A 189 -19.46 1.01 -25.22
CA MET A 189 -20.83 0.84 -24.70
C MET A 189 -20.87 -0.04 -23.44
N GLU A 190 -19.81 -0.80 -23.22
CA GLU A 190 -19.55 -1.67 -22.08
C GLU A 190 -18.86 -0.95 -20.89
N CYS A 191 -18.64 0.37 -20.98
CA CYS A 191 -17.94 1.17 -19.97
C CYS A 191 -18.61 2.53 -19.72
N ASP A 192 -18.31 3.15 -18.58
CA ASP A 192 -18.79 4.48 -18.23
C ASP A 192 -17.68 5.55 -18.38
N CYS A 193 -17.97 6.63 -19.11
CA CYS A 193 -17.09 7.80 -19.23
C CYS A 193 -17.81 9.04 -18.66
N PRO A 194 -17.53 9.44 -17.41
CA PRO A 194 -18.30 10.49 -16.73
C PRO A 194 -18.07 11.87 -17.34
N ILE A 195 -19.16 12.61 -17.62
CA ILE A 195 -19.14 13.92 -18.30
C ILE A 195 -18.31 14.96 -17.53
N ASN A 196 -18.27 14.88 -16.20
CA ASN A 196 -17.48 15.75 -15.33
C ASN A 196 -15.99 15.36 -15.25
N PHE A 197 -15.59 14.20 -15.75
CA PHE A 197 -14.21 13.75 -15.82
C PHE A 197 -13.96 12.90 -17.09
N PRO A 198 -14.10 13.50 -18.29
CA PRO A 198 -14.21 12.78 -19.56
C PRO A 198 -12.90 12.16 -20.07
N SER A 199 -11.81 12.29 -19.31
CA SER A 199 -10.54 11.61 -19.52
C SER A 199 -10.41 10.31 -18.70
N ALA A 200 -11.45 9.90 -17.96
CA ALA A 200 -11.52 8.59 -17.33
C ALA A 200 -12.53 7.68 -18.03
N MET A 201 -12.23 6.39 -18.02
CA MET A 201 -13.05 5.33 -18.59
C MET A 201 -13.10 4.17 -17.59
N TYR A 202 -14.31 3.87 -17.10
CA TYR A 202 -14.59 2.89 -16.06
C TYR A 202 -15.21 1.64 -16.68
N CYS A 203 -14.42 0.57 -16.74
CA CYS A 203 -14.75 -0.74 -17.30
C CYS A 203 -14.63 -1.86 -16.25
N ASP A 204 -14.38 -1.49 -15.00
CA ASP A 204 -14.15 -2.33 -13.82
C ASP A 204 -15.39 -3.09 -13.33
N ASP A 205 -15.22 -4.23 -12.65
CA ASP A 205 -16.31 -5.00 -12.00
C ASP A 205 -17.51 -5.38 -12.91
N ARG A 206 -17.32 -5.41 -14.23
CA ARG A 206 -18.37 -5.55 -15.26
C ARG A 206 -18.40 -6.94 -15.93
N ASN A 207 -17.60 -7.90 -15.45
CA ASN A 207 -17.43 -9.24 -16.03
C ASN A 207 -16.96 -9.22 -17.51
N LEU A 208 -16.19 -8.20 -17.90
CA LEU A 208 -15.64 -8.09 -19.25
C LEU A 208 -14.63 -9.22 -19.50
N HIS A 209 -14.67 -9.79 -20.71
CA HIS A 209 -13.76 -10.88 -21.13
C HIS A 209 -12.65 -10.40 -22.07
N PHE A 210 -12.71 -9.14 -22.50
CA PHE A 210 -11.77 -8.50 -23.44
C PHE A 210 -11.59 -7.02 -23.06
N ILE A 211 -10.52 -6.41 -23.54
CA ILE A 211 -10.30 -4.96 -23.43
C ILE A 211 -11.00 -4.26 -24.61
N PRO A 212 -11.93 -3.33 -24.38
CA PRO A 212 -12.56 -2.56 -25.45
C PRO A 212 -11.56 -1.63 -26.14
N LEU A 213 -11.85 -1.21 -27.38
CA LEU A 213 -11.02 -0.22 -28.08
C LEU A 213 -11.06 1.11 -27.31
N VAL A 214 -9.92 1.56 -26.82
CA VAL A 214 -9.82 2.74 -25.96
C VAL A 214 -9.85 4.01 -26.82
N PRO A 215 -10.77 4.97 -26.58
CA PRO A 215 -10.84 6.23 -27.31
C PRO A 215 -9.64 7.14 -27.05
N SER A 216 -9.37 8.05 -27.98
CA SER A 216 -8.41 9.13 -27.75
C SER A 216 -8.90 10.13 -26.69
N GLY A 217 -7.96 10.70 -25.94
CA GLY A 217 -8.26 11.61 -24.82
C GLY A 217 -8.50 10.93 -23.47
N ILE A 218 -8.65 9.61 -23.42
CA ILE A 218 -8.63 8.84 -22.17
C ILE A 218 -7.21 8.86 -21.58
N LYS A 219 -7.13 9.16 -20.28
CA LYS A 219 -5.90 9.25 -19.47
C LYS A 219 -5.90 8.29 -18.29
N TYR A 220 -7.07 7.84 -17.85
CA TYR A 220 -7.24 6.91 -16.72
C TYR A 220 -8.19 5.80 -17.15
N LEU A 221 -7.70 4.55 -17.17
CA LEU A 221 -8.48 3.39 -17.61
C LEU A 221 -8.50 2.32 -16.52
N TYR A 222 -9.72 2.05 -16.04
CA TYR A 222 -10.01 1.10 -14.97
C TYR A 222 -10.64 -0.15 -15.57
N LEU A 223 -9.92 -1.27 -15.56
CA LEU A 223 -10.34 -2.57 -16.11
C LEU A 223 -10.25 -3.69 -15.06
N GLN A 224 -10.03 -3.35 -13.79
CA GLN A 224 -9.87 -4.32 -12.71
C GLN A 224 -11.13 -5.14 -12.43
N ASN A 225 -10.96 -6.27 -11.74
CA ASN A 225 -12.05 -7.14 -11.27
C ASN A 225 -12.92 -7.68 -12.43
N ASN A 226 -12.28 -8.20 -13.48
CA ASN A 226 -12.93 -8.70 -14.69
C ASN A 226 -12.42 -10.11 -15.07
N MET A 227 -12.90 -10.63 -16.20
CA MET A 227 -12.57 -11.97 -16.73
C MET A 227 -11.62 -11.90 -17.94
N ILE A 228 -10.85 -10.81 -18.08
CA ILE A 228 -10.02 -10.54 -19.27
C ILE A 228 -8.87 -11.54 -19.32
N GLN A 229 -8.67 -12.17 -20.47
CA GLN A 229 -7.64 -13.21 -20.67
C GLN A 229 -6.54 -12.83 -21.66
N GLU A 230 -6.69 -11.71 -22.37
CA GLU A 230 -5.85 -11.30 -23.51
C GLU A 230 -5.70 -9.78 -23.61
N VAL A 231 -4.59 -9.33 -24.20
CA VAL A 231 -4.32 -7.92 -24.53
C VAL A 231 -3.93 -7.87 -26.01
N LYS A 232 -4.74 -7.19 -26.84
CA LYS A 232 -4.55 -7.17 -28.30
C LYS A 232 -3.78 -5.94 -28.76
N ALA A 233 -2.97 -6.08 -29.80
CA ALA A 233 -1.90 -5.17 -30.23
C ALA A 233 -2.34 -3.74 -30.58
N ASN A 234 -3.65 -3.48 -30.69
CA ASN A 234 -4.22 -2.20 -31.08
C ASN A 234 -5.32 -1.68 -30.12
N VAL A 235 -5.55 -2.29 -28.94
CA VAL A 235 -6.65 -1.81 -28.05
C VAL A 235 -6.38 -0.43 -27.46
N PHE A 236 -5.11 -0.08 -27.28
CA PHE A 236 -4.65 1.20 -26.74
C PHE A 236 -4.20 2.20 -27.83
N ASP A 237 -4.39 1.88 -29.12
CA ASP A 237 -3.74 2.58 -30.25
C ASP A 237 -4.01 4.10 -30.33
N ASN A 238 -5.21 4.50 -29.91
CA ASN A 238 -5.65 5.90 -29.91
C ASN A 238 -5.37 6.62 -28.58
N ALA A 239 -4.98 5.87 -27.54
CA ALA A 239 -4.85 6.34 -26.15
C ALA A 239 -3.39 6.70 -25.80
N THR A 240 -2.70 7.43 -26.67
CA THR A 240 -1.29 7.86 -26.48
C THR A 240 -1.07 8.74 -25.24
N ASP A 241 -2.14 9.35 -24.75
CA ASP A 241 -2.19 10.21 -23.57
C ASP A 241 -2.45 9.44 -22.25
N LEU A 242 -2.55 8.10 -22.30
CA LEU A 242 -2.86 7.27 -21.14
C LEU A 242 -1.78 7.38 -20.06
N LEU A 243 -2.20 7.75 -18.85
CA LEU A 243 -1.33 7.90 -17.69
C LEU A 243 -1.45 6.70 -16.75
N TRP A 244 -2.66 6.21 -16.50
CA TRP A 244 -2.92 5.06 -15.62
C TRP A 244 -3.66 3.95 -16.37
N LEU A 245 -3.13 2.73 -16.31
CA LEU A 245 -3.74 1.51 -16.81
C LEU A 245 -3.85 0.49 -15.68
N ILE A 246 -5.06 0.19 -15.26
CA ILE A 246 -5.36 -0.66 -14.10
C ILE A 246 -6.02 -1.96 -14.59
N LEU A 247 -5.29 -3.08 -14.54
CA LEU A 247 -5.70 -4.41 -15.01
C LEU A 247 -5.70 -5.47 -13.90
N ASP A 248 -5.64 -5.04 -12.63
CA ASP A 248 -5.61 -5.93 -11.45
C ASP A 248 -6.83 -6.89 -11.40
N HIS A 249 -6.67 -8.07 -10.81
CA HIS A 249 -7.74 -9.08 -10.66
C HIS A 249 -8.41 -9.44 -12.00
N ASN A 250 -7.63 -10.06 -12.88
CA ASN A 250 -8.06 -10.57 -14.19
C ASN A 250 -7.43 -11.96 -14.43
N HIS A 251 -7.54 -12.49 -15.65
CA HIS A 251 -7.04 -13.82 -16.03
C HIS A 251 -6.02 -13.74 -17.18
N ILE A 252 -5.31 -12.62 -17.29
CA ILE A 252 -4.37 -12.36 -18.39
C ILE A 252 -3.14 -13.26 -18.22
N THR A 253 -2.80 -14.00 -19.28
CA THR A 253 -1.56 -14.79 -19.37
C THR A 253 -0.55 -14.07 -20.25
N SER A 254 0.75 -14.27 -20.00
CA SER A 254 1.80 -13.62 -20.79
C SER A 254 1.83 -14.06 -22.27
N GLU A 255 1.31 -15.24 -22.59
CA GLU A 255 1.18 -15.74 -23.96
C GLU A 255 0.08 -15.03 -24.76
N ASN A 256 -0.96 -14.53 -24.08
CA ASN A 256 -2.10 -13.83 -24.67
C ASN A 256 -1.91 -12.29 -24.72
N ILE A 257 -0.70 -11.80 -24.45
CA ILE A 257 -0.34 -10.38 -24.64
C ILE A 257 0.28 -10.25 -26.03
N GLU A 258 -0.49 -9.72 -26.99
CA GLU A 258 -0.01 -9.52 -28.35
C GLU A 258 1.15 -8.50 -28.37
N LYS A 259 2.20 -8.84 -29.11
CA LYS A 259 3.41 -8.03 -29.20
C LYS A 259 3.09 -6.63 -29.76
N GLY A 260 3.54 -5.60 -29.04
CA GLY A 260 3.39 -4.20 -29.41
C GLY A 260 2.23 -3.48 -28.72
N SER A 261 1.40 -4.19 -27.93
CA SER A 261 0.22 -3.63 -27.26
C SER A 261 0.51 -2.36 -26.44
N PHE A 262 1.70 -2.22 -25.87
CA PHE A 262 2.08 -1.07 -25.02
C PHE A 262 3.01 -0.05 -25.73
N ASP A 263 3.42 -0.30 -26.98
CA ASP A 263 4.49 0.46 -27.67
C ASP A 263 4.16 1.95 -27.93
N LYS A 264 2.90 2.36 -27.74
CA LYS A 264 2.40 3.75 -27.92
C LYS A 264 2.09 4.47 -26.60
N LEU A 265 2.31 3.81 -25.47
CA LEU A 265 1.97 4.33 -24.14
C LEU A 265 3.10 5.16 -23.52
N ASP A 266 3.75 6.02 -24.31
CA ASP A 266 4.94 6.79 -23.90
C ASP A 266 4.75 7.67 -22.65
N ASN A 267 3.50 8.00 -22.30
CA ASN A 267 3.14 8.85 -21.16
C ASN A 267 2.71 8.08 -19.90
N LEU A 268 2.72 6.74 -19.94
CA LEU A 268 2.15 5.89 -18.88
C LEU A 268 2.96 5.99 -17.58
N GLN A 269 2.31 6.49 -16.53
CA GLN A 269 2.87 6.69 -15.19
C GLN A 269 2.61 5.49 -14.27
N LYS A 270 1.43 4.86 -14.39
CA LYS A 270 1.03 3.74 -13.54
C LYS A 270 0.54 2.58 -14.39
N LEU A 271 1.11 1.40 -14.14
CA LEU A 271 0.71 0.14 -14.78
C LEU A 271 0.53 -0.94 -13.72
N PHE A 272 -0.72 -1.34 -13.47
CA PHE A 272 -1.04 -2.35 -12.48
C PHE A 272 -1.59 -3.62 -13.15
N PHE A 273 -0.98 -4.76 -12.84
CA PHE A 273 -1.22 -6.09 -13.42
C PHE A 273 -1.34 -7.17 -12.33
N SER A 274 -1.71 -6.77 -11.11
CA SER A 274 -1.76 -7.67 -9.94
C SER A 274 -2.82 -8.76 -10.11
N TYR A 275 -2.66 -9.89 -9.43
CA TYR A 275 -3.66 -10.96 -9.35
C TYR A 275 -4.15 -11.40 -10.74
N ASN A 276 -3.18 -11.72 -11.60
CA ASN A 276 -3.36 -12.21 -12.96
C ASN A 276 -2.63 -13.57 -13.11
N ASN A 277 -2.40 -14.03 -14.34
CA ASN A 277 -1.71 -15.29 -14.61
C ASN A 277 -0.45 -15.09 -15.47
N LEU A 278 0.27 -13.99 -15.23
CA LEU A 278 1.54 -13.69 -15.89
C LEU A 278 2.66 -14.63 -15.40
N THR A 279 3.37 -15.24 -16.34
CA THR A 279 4.55 -16.10 -16.12
C THR A 279 5.85 -15.42 -16.58
N GLU A 280 5.72 -14.53 -17.56
CA GLU A 280 6.74 -13.61 -18.08
C GLU A 280 6.30 -12.15 -17.82
N PRO A 281 7.21 -11.22 -17.55
CA PRO A 281 6.87 -9.82 -17.32
C PRO A 281 6.46 -9.11 -18.62
N VAL A 282 5.59 -8.11 -18.50
CA VAL A 282 5.12 -7.32 -19.65
C VAL A 282 6.16 -6.31 -20.13
N GLY A 283 6.22 -6.05 -21.43
CA GLY A 283 7.10 -5.02 -22.00
C GLY A 283 7.10 -4.96 -23.53
N PRO A 284 7.78 -3.95 -24.14
CA PRO A 284 8.58 -2.92 -23.48
C PRO A 284 7.76 -1.97 -22.60
N LEU A 285 8.39 -1.44 -21.55
CA LEU A 285 7.74 -0.56 -20.57
C LEU A 285 8.04 0.92 -20.84
N ALA A 286 7.07 1.78 -20.56
CA ALA A 286 7.20 3.23 -20.74
C ALA A 286 8.14 3.85 -19.70
N LYS A 287 9.09 4.68 -20.14
CA LYS A 287 10.11 5.31 -19.25
C LYS A 287 9.54 6.41 -18.36
N SER A 288 8.27 6.76 -18.54
CA SER A 288 7.47 7.67 -17.73
C SER A 288 6.84 7.01 -16.49
N LEU A 289 6.93 5.67 -16.36
CA LEU A 289 6.40 4.94 -15.21
C LEU A 289 7.04 5.41 -13.90
N ASN A 290 6.18 5.72 -12.92
CA ASN A 290 6.54 5.96 -11.52
C ASN A 290 6.08 4.84 -10.58
N GLU A 291 5.08 4.04 -10.99
CA GLU A 291 4.56 2.92 -10.20
C GLU A 291 4.22 1.70 -11.07
N LEU A 292 4.78 0.54 -10.73
CA LEU A 292 4.53 -0.74 -11.40
C LEU A 292 4.12 -1.80 -10.36
N ARG A 293 2.96 -2.44 -10.58
CA ARG A 293 2.44 -3.52 -9.73
C ARG A 293 2.25 -4.80 -10.53
N MET A 294 2.87 -5.89 -10.09
CA MET A 294 2.69 -7.25 -10.65
C MET A 294 2.50 -8.28 -9.52
N ILE A 295 1.84 -7.85 -8.43
CA ILE A 295 1.59 -8.61 -7.20
C ILE A 295 0.78 -9.89 -7.53
N GLY A 296 0.98 -10.99 -6.82
CA GLY A 296 0.08 -12.17 -6.92
C GLY A 296 0.02 -12.78 -8.32
N ASN A 297 1.16 -12.95 -8.97
CA ASN A 297 1.30 -13.54 -10.31
C ASN A 297 2.18 -14.81 -10.24
N LYS A 298 2.67 -15.29 -11.38
CA LYS A 298 3.51 -16.50 -11.50
C LYS A 298 4.86 -16.19 -12.15
N LEU A 299 5.35 -14.96 -11.95
CA LEU A 299 6.62 -14.51 -12.53
C LEU A 299 7.77 -15.33 -11.94
N SER A 300 8.41 -16.14 -12.77
CA SER A 300 9.56 -16.97 -12.39
C SER A 300 10.91 -16.33 -12.72
N LYS A 301 10.89 -15.18 -13.43
CA LYS A 301 12.08 -14.37 -13.75
C LYS A 301 11.69 -12.94 -14.13
N LEU A 302 12.65 -12.03 -13.99
CA LEU A 302 12.51 -10.63 -14.40
C LEU A 302 13.79 -10.19 -15.16
N PRO A 303 13.90 -10.40 -16.49
CA PRO A 303 15.15 -10.14 -17.20
C PRO A 303 15.65 -8.69 -17.07
N LEU A 304 16.98 -8.47 -17.02
CA LEU A 304 17.64 -7.15 -16.92
C LEU A 304 17.08 -6.08 -17.90
N ALA A 305 16.59 -6.51 -19.06
CA ALA A 305 16.02 -5.62 -20.07
C ALA A 305 14.64 -5.05 -19.69
N THR A 306 13.87 -5.74 -18.85
CA THR A 306 12.46 -5.40 -18.53
C THR A 306 12.33 -4.04 -17.85
N LEU A 307 13.17 -3.75 -16.85
CA LEU A 307 13.16 -2.48 -16.12
C LEU A 307 14.20 -1.46 -16.64
N SER A 308 14.83 -1.75 -17.78
CA SER A 308 16.00 -1.00 -18.25
C SER A 308 15.65 0.44 -18.67
N GLY A 309 16.20 1.40 -17.93
CA GLY A 309 15.99 2.83 -18.18
C GLY A 309 14.67 3.38 -17.62
N LEU A 310 13.99 2.67 -16.73
CA LEU A 310 12.87 3.19 -15.94
C LEU A 310 13.37 4.08 -14.79
N GLU A 311 14.15 5.12 -15.12
CA GLU A 311 14.85 5.93 -14.10
C GLU A 311 13.88 6.72 -13.20
N ASN A 312 12.64 6.92 -13.64
CA ASN A 312 11.56 7.60 -12.93
C ASN A 312 10.75 6.67 -11.99
N LEU A 313 11.00 5.37 -11.98
CA LEU A 313 10.22 4.41 -11.19
C LEU A 313 10.47 4.64 -9.69
N THR A 314 9.43 5.00 -8.95
CA THR A 314 9.50 5.29 -7.50
C THR A 314 9.05 4.15 -6.62
N ALA A 315 8.11 3.31 -7.10
CA ALA A 315 7.62 2.16 -6.35
C ALA A 315 7.40 0.94 -7.25
N LEU A 316 7.85 -0.23 -6.77
CA LEU A 316 7.79 -1.51 -7.49
C LEU A 316 7.29 -2.61 -6.55
N TYR A 317 6.21 -3.27 -6.96
CA TYR A 317 5.52 -4.31 -6.18
C TYR A 317 5.54 -5.64 -6.94
N LEU A 318 6.27 -6.62 -6.42
CA LEU A 318 6.53 -7.94 -7.02
C LEU A 318 6.17 -9.11 -6.08
N GLN A 319 5.54 -8.84 -4.93
CA GLN A 319 5.25 -9.86 -3.93
C GLN A 319 4.17 -10.86 -4.35
N GLY A 320 4.23 -12.09 -3.84
CA GLY A 320 3.36 -13.18 -4.29
C GLY A 320 3.70 -13.62 -5.72
N ASN A 321 4.95 -14.04 -5.95
CA ASN A 321 5.44 -14.52 -7.24
C ASN A 321 6.40 -15.72 -7.07
N GLU A 322 7.04 -16.16 -8.16
CA GLU A 322 7.93 -17.33 -8.17
C GLU A 322 9.41 -16.96 -8.39
N LEU A 323 9.80 -15.72 -8.08
CA LEU A 323 11.14 -15.18 -8.38
C LEU A 323 12.21 -15.82 -7.48
N THR A 324 13.32 -16.25 -8.08
CA THR A 324 14.56 -16.65 -7.38
C THR A 324 15.63 -15.55 -7.46
N PHE A 325 16.66 -15.62 -6.63
CA PHE A 325 17.79 -14.66 -6.65
C PHE A 325 18.41 -14.53 -8.04
N GLU A 326 18.72 -15.66 -8.68
CA GLU A 326 19.34 -15.75 -10.01
C GLU A 326 18.43 -15.17 -11.11
N SER A 327 17.15 -15.00 -10.81
CA SER A 327 16.12 -14.50 -11.72
C SER A 327 15.88 -12.98 -11.62
N ILE A 328 16.40 -12.33 -10.56
CA ILE A 328 16.28 -10.89 -10.29
C ILE A 328 17.62 -10.17 -10.00
N ASP A 329 18.75 -10.88 -9.94
CA ASP A 329 20.04 -10.26 -9.61
C ASP A 329 20.46 -9.20 -10.63
N GLY A 330 20.90 -8.04 -10.13
CA GLY A 330 21.24 -6.86 -10.92
C GLY A 330 20.08 -6.15 -11.65
N VAL A 331 18.84 -6.62 -11.58
CA VAL A 331 17.71 -6.09 -12.36
C VAL A 331 17.26 -4.70 -11.92
N PHE A 332 17.47 -4.37 -10.64
CA PHE A 332 17.12 -3.06 -10.07
C PHE A 332 18.21 -2.00 -10.29
N ILE A 333 19.35 -2.36 -10.92
CA ILE A 333 20.44 -1.43 -11.20
C ILE A 333 19.98 -0.38 -12.23
N GLY A 334 20.08 0.89 -11.86
CA GLY A 334 19.68 2.02 -12.70
C GLY A 334 18.28 2.57 -12.42
N LEU A 335 17.53 1.98 -11.49
CA LEU A 335 16.25 2.54 -10.99
C LEU A 335 16.52 3.68 -9.99
N LYS A 336 17.09 4.78 -10.49
CA LYS A 336 17.65 5.89 -9.70
C LYS A 336 16.66 6.55 -8.74
N SER A 337 15.36 6.51 -9.04
CA SER A 337 14.31 7.14 -8.22
C SER A 337 13.54 6.17 -7.33
N LEU A 338 13.94 4.89 -7.25
CA LEU A 338 13.17 3.86 -6.54
C LEU A 338 13.28 4.04 -5.02
N LEU A 339 12.16 4.37 -4.38
CA LEU A 339 12.04 4.57 -2.94
C LEU A 339 11.46 3.33 -2.24
N TYR A 340 10.59 2.57 -2.94
CA TYR A 340 9.89 1.41 -2.40
C TYR A 340 10.08 0.18 -3.29
N LEU A 341 10.51 -0.94 -2.69
CA LEU A 341 10.61 -2.25 -3.33
C LEU A 341 10.03 -3.33 -2.42
N ASP A 342 9.03 -4.05 -2.94
CA ASP A 342 8.46 -5.22 -2.28
C ASP A 342 8.68 -6.48 -3.13
N ILE A 343 9.48 -7.38 -2.58
CA ILE A 343 9.87 -8.69 -3.11
C ILE A 343 9.56 -9.80 -2.08
N SER A 344 8.64 -9.53 -1.15
CA SER A 344 8.16 -10.53 -0.19
C SER A 344 7.38 -11.67 -0.88
N ASP A 345 7.09 -12.77 -0.16
CA ASP A 345 6.33 -13.93 -0.67
C ASP A 345 6.80 -14.40 -2.06
N ASN A 346 8.05 -14.87 -2.09
CA ASN A 346 8.77 -15.28 -3.30
C ASN A 346 9.73 -16.46 -3.00
N LYS A 347 10.59 -16.82 -3.94
CA LYS A 347 11.49 -17.99 -3.87
C LYS A 347 12.97 -17.58 -3.73
N LEU A 348 13.25 -16.43 -3.15
CA LEU A 348 14.60 -15.90 -2.98
C LEU A 348 15.37 -16.66 -1.90
N ASN A 349 16.57 -17.14 -2.22
CA ASN A 349 17.53 -17.72 -1.28
C ASN A 349 18.55 -16.66 -0.76
N ASN A 350 18.63 -15.52 -1.43
CA ASN A 350 19.53 -14.39 -1.16
C ASN A 350 18.84 -13.09 -1.58
N LEU A 351 19.22 -11.96 -0.99
CA LEU A 351 18.86 -10.63 -1.50
C LEU A 351 19.64 -10.33 -2.80
N PRO A 352 19.08 -9.54 -3.76
CA PRO A 352 19.77 -9.17 -5.00
C PRO A 352 21.10 -8.47 -4.69
N SER A 353 22.18 -8.75 -5.42
CA SER A 353 23.55 -8.32 -5.09
C SER A 353 23.76 -6.80 -5.03
N SER A 354 22.85 -6.02 -5.62
CA SER A 354 22.85 -4.55 -5.55
C SER A 354 21.44 -4.00 -5.70
N LEU A 355 21.12 -2.96 -4.92
CA LEU A 355 19.87 -2.20 -4.98
C LEU A 355 20.17 -0.70 -5.13
N PRO A 356 19.24 0.13 -5.63
CA PRO A 356 19.44 1.57 -5.75
C PRO A 356 19.58 2.23 -4.37
N THR A 357 20.55 3.13 -4.22
CA THR A 357 20.86 3.80 -2.94
C THR A 357 19.81 4.82 -2.49
N SER A 358 18.84 5.13 -3.34
CA SER A 358 17.63 5.91 -3.06
C SER A 358 16.54 5.14 -2.33
N LEU A 359 16.67 3.82 -2.16
CA LEU A 359 15.65 2.98 -1.56
C LEU A 359 15.43 3.31 -0.07
N GLU A 360 14.20 3.67 0.28
CA GLU A 360 13.75 3.99 1.64
C GLU A 360 13.06 2.79 2.32
N THR A 361 12.39 1.94 1.54
CA THR A 361 11.66 0.75 2.02
C THR A 361 12.02 -0.49 1.20
N LEU A 362 12.43 -1.55 1.91
CA LEU A 362 12.67 -2.89 1.34
C LEU A 362 11.92 -3.95 2.14
N TYR A 363 10.97 -4.62 1.50
CA TYR A 363 10.29 -5.80 2.05
C TYR A 363 10.72 -7.06 1.27
N ALA A 364 11.25 -8.04 2.01
CA ALA A 364 11.74 -9.32 1.50
C ALA A 364 11.27 -10.50 2.39
N ASP A 365 10.17 -10.29 3.12
CA ASP A 365 9.55 -11.26 4.01
C ASP A 365 9.09 -12.53 3.28
N GLN A 366 8.84 -13.62 4.02
CA GLN A 366 8.25 -14.86 3.47
C GLN A 366 9.04 -15.39 2.27
N ASN A 367 10.36 -15.53 2.45
CA ASN A 367 11.29 -16.03 1.45
C ASN A 367 12.18 -17.14 2.06
N ASN A 368 13.21 -17.56 1.32
CA ASN A 368 14.14 -18.61 1.73
C ASN A 368 15.54 -18.05 2.07
N ILE A 369 15.66 -16.75 2.38
CA ILE A 369 16.94 -16.05 2.55
C ILE A 369 17.68 -16.57 3.78
N ASP A 370 18.88 -17.11 3.58
CA ASP A 370 19.72 -17.65 4.67
C ASP A 370 20.88 -16.72 5.07
N SER A 371 21.22 -15.75 4.23
CA SER A 371 22.33 -14.82 4.43
C SER A 371 22.14 -13.46 3.73
N ILE A 372 22.90 -12.46 4.20
CA ILE A 372 22.92 -11.09 3.69
C ILE A 372 24.36 -10.76 3.24
N PRO A 373 24.59 -10.15 2.06
CA PRO A 373 25.94 -9.83 1.60
C PRO A 373 26.66 -8.80 2.51
N THR A 374 27.99 -8.89 2.59
CA THR A 374 28.82 -7.94 3.34
C THR A 374 28.63 -6.51 2.86
N ALA A 375 28.49 -5.56 3.80
CA ALA A 375 28.24 -4.13 3.58
C ALA A 375 26.92 -3.77 2.86
N TYR A 376 26.09 -4.75 2.48
CA TYR A 376 24.90 -4.55 1.65
C TYR A 376 23.94 -3.46 2.16
N VAL A 377 23.47 -3.60 3.39
CA VAL A 377 22.55 -2.63 4.02
C VAL A 377 23.27 -1.30 4.32
N GLN A 378 24.60 -1.30 4.45
CA GLN A 378 25.42 -0.11 4.71
C GLN A 378 25.59 0.78 3.47
N GLU A 379 25.38 0.25 2.25
CA GLU A 379 25.34 1.04 1.01
C GLU A 379 23.98 1.72 0.77
N LEU A 380 22.90 1.25 1.42
CA LEU A 380 21.54 1.76 1.28
C LEU A 380 21.28 2.94 2.24
N LEU A 381 22.00 4.04 2.00
CA LEU A 381 22.05 5.23 2.87
C LEU A 381 20.70 5.92 3.15
N SER A 382 19.67 5.65 2.35
CA SER A 382 18.31 6.18 2.50
C SER A 382 17.35 5.23 3.25
N LEU A 383 17.77 4.00 3.56
CA LEU A 383 16.88 2.94 4.01
C LEU A 383 16.36 3.20 5.44
N GLN A 384 15.04 3.27 5.57
CA GLN A 384 14.31 3.54 6.81
C GLN A 384 13.52 2.32 7.29
N TYR A 385 13.00 1.50 6.37
CA TYR A 385 12.16 0.34 6.68
C TYR A 385 12.74 -0.91 6.00
N LEU A 386 13.17 -1.89 6.80
CA LEU A 386 13.69 -3.16 6.31
C LEU A 386 12.96 -4.33 6.97
N ARG A 387 12.36 -5.19 6.15
CA ARG A 387 11.68 -6.39 6.64
C ARG A 387 12.16 -7.64 5.89
N ILE A 388 12.65 -8.61 6.67
CA ILE A 388 13.15 -9.91 6.21
C ILE A 388 12.62 -11.00 7.18
N SER A 389 11.37 -10.86 7.62
CA SER A 389 10.71 -11.83 8.49
C SER A 389 10.38 -13.13 7.74
N HIS A 390 10.04 -14.21 8.46
CA HIS A 390 9.65 -15.49 7.85
C HIS A 390 10.67 -16.00 6.81
N ASN A 391 11.95 -15.96 7.18
CA ASN A 391 13.07 -16.34 6.33
C ASN A 391 13.95 -17.40 7.05
N GLN A 392 15.15 -17.67 6.53
CA GLN A 392 16.01 -18.76 7.00
C GLN A 392 17.26 -18.26 7.75
N LEU A 393 17.37 -16.95 8.02
CA LEU A 393 18.57 -16.28 8.54
C LEU A 393 19.07 -16.89 9.84
N VAL A 394 20.40 -17.04 9.91
CA VAL A 394 21.16 -17.44 11.09
C VAL A 394 22.26 -16.42 11.38
N ASP A 395 22.79 -16.42 12.60
CA ASP A 395 23.83 -15.50 13.08
C ASP A 395 25.05 -15.42 12.13
N THR A 396 25.47 -16.56 11.55
CA THR A 396 26.59 -16.62 10.60
C THR A 396 26.27 -16.12 9.19
N GLY A 397 24.98 -15.92 8.87
CA GLY A 397 24.50 -15.33 7.63
C GLY A 397 24.35 -13.81 7.70
N ILE A 398 24.56 -13.20 8.87
CA ILE A 398 24.45 -11.75 9.09
C ILE A 398 25.86 -11.19 9.40
N PRO A 399 26.50 -10.46 8.46
CA PRO A 399 27.77 -9.80 8.73
C PRO A 399 27.70 -8.80 9.89
N VAL A 400 28.79 -8.69 10.66
CA VAL A 400 28.89 -7.76 11.81
C VAL A 400 28.61 -6.32 11.36
N GLY A 401 27.81 -5.59 12.15
CA GLY A 401 27.39 -4.21 11.83
C GLY A 401 26.43 -4.05 10.65
N THR A 402 25.86 -5.11 10.06
CA THR A 402 24.94 -5.02 8.90
C THR A 402 23.82 -4.00 9.11
N PHE A 403 23.17 -4.00 10.27
CA PHE A 403 22.07 -3.09 10.61
C PHE A 403 22.52 -1.87 11.42
N ASN A 404 23.83 -1.61 11.51
CA ASN A 404 24.38 -0.44 12.17
C ASN A 404 24.41 0.77 11.21
N ILE A 405 23.22 1.13 10.71
CA ILE A 405 22.99 2.28 9.81
C ILE A 405 22.09 3.32 10.48
N SER A 406 22.45 4.60 10.34
CA SER A 406 21.83 5.70 11.07
C SER A 406 20.46 6.14 10.54
N SER A 407 20.07 5.68 9.34
CA SER A 407 18.81 5.97 8.65
C SER A 407 17.65 5.05 9.05
N LEU A 408 17.95 3.86 9.59
CA LEU A 408 16.95 2.81 9.80
C LEU A 408 16.06 3.13 11.01
N ILE A 409 14.73 3.07 10.79
CA ILE A 409 13.68 3.38 11.77
C ILE A 409 13.01 2.07 12.22
N GLU A 410 12.74 1.16 11.29
CA GLU A 410 12.12 -0.14 11.53
C GLU A 410 12.95 -1.29 10.94
N LEU A 411 13.12 -2.35 11.74
CA LEU A 411 13.74 -3.61 11.33
C LEU A 411 12.90 -4.80 11.80
N ASP A 412 12.41 -5.60 10.86
CA ASP A 412 11.77 -6.90 11.15
C ASP A 412 12.65 -8.08 10.69
N LEU A 413 13.05 -8.90 11.65
CA LEU A 413 13.81 -10.14 11.49
C LEU A 413 13.12 -11.31 12.22
N SER A 414 11.82 -11.19 12.50
CA SER A 414 11.03 -12.22 13.18
C SER A 414 10.86 -13.49 12.34
N TYR A 415 10.50 -14.61 12.97
CA TYR A 415 10.33 -15.91 12.32
C TYR A 415 11.56 -16.35 11.48
N ASN A 416 12.77 -16.11 12.03
CA ASN A 416 14.05 -16.57 11.49
C ASN A 416 14.68 -17.61 12.47
N LYS A 417 16.00 -17.82 12.41
CA LYS A 417 16.73 -18.82 13.23
C LYS A 417 17.88 -18.20 14.03
N LEU A 418 17.78 -16.91 14.39
CA LEU A 418 18.82 -16.17 15.10
C LEU A 418 18.96 -16.63 16.56
N HIS A 419 20.19 -16.78 17.06
CA HIS A 419 20.51 -17.17 18.44
C HIS A 419 20.99 -15.99 19.30
N THR A 420 21.35 -14.87 18.66
CA THR A 420 21.77 -13.61 19.28
C THR A 420 20.96 -12.43 18.71
N ILE A 421 20.97 -11.31 19.44
CA ILE A 421 20.40 -10.03 18.98
C ILE A 421 21.48 -9.35 18.12
N PRO A 422 21.22 -9.06 16.83
CA PRO A 422 22.21 -8.41 15.96
C PRO A 422 22.47 -6.96 16.39
N GLU A 423 23.66 -6.46 16.06
CA GLU A 423 24.03 -5.06 16.32
C GLU A 423 23.21 -4.11 15.45
N VAL A 424 22.53 -3.15 16.10
CA VAL A 424 21.75 -2.09 15.46
C VAL A 424 22.29 -0.71 15.84
N HIS A 425 22.04 0.30 15.02
CA HIS A 425 22.40 1.69 15.33
C HIS A 425 21.46 2.24 16.42
N GLU A 426 21.96 3.14 17.29
CA GLU A 426 21.16 3.73 18.37
C GLU A 426 20.01 4.66 17.90
N ASN A 427 19.78 4.78 16.59
CA ASN A 427 18.66 5.54 16.00
C ASN A 427 17.41 4.68 15.74
N LEU A 428 17.53 3.35 15.72
CA LEU A 428 16.41 2.45 15.43
C LEU A 428 15.28 2.64 16.45
N GLU A 429 14.02 2.72 15.97
CA GLU A 429 12.86 3.00 16.82
C GLU A 429 12.01 1.73 17.06
N ASN A 430 11.88 0.85 16.04
CA ASN A 430 11.14 -0.42 16.15
C ASN A 430 12.02 -1.63 15.75
N LEU A 431 12.08 -2.66 16.61
CA LEU A 431 12.79 -3.91 16.33
C LEU A 431 11.92 -5.14 16.64
N TYR A 432 11.71 -5.97 15.62
CA TYR A 432 10.93 -7.20 15.71
C TYR A 432 11.84 -8.42 15.52
N LEU A 433 11.90 -9.28 16.56
CA LEU A 433 12.74 -10.46 16.64
C LEU A 433 11.97 -11.69 17.20
N GLN A 434 10.64 -11.62 17.30
CA GLN A 434 9.81 -12.72 17.80
C GLN A 434 9.99 -14.02 16.99
N VAL A 435 9.79 -15.15 17.66
CA VAL A 435 9.87 -16.51 17.07
C VAL A 435 11.22 -16.76 16.36
N ASN A 436 12.30 -16.39 17.05
CA ASN A 436 13.67 -16.78 16.69
C ASN A 436 14.17 -17.86 17.68
N ARG A 437 15.49 -17.96 17.92
CA ARG A 437 16.11 -18.91 18.85
C ARG A 437 16.96 -18.23 19.91
N ILE A 438 16.78 -16.91 20.09
CA ILE A 438 17.64 -16.04 20.89
C ILE A 438 17.67 -16.53 22.34
N ASN A 439 18.86 -16.82 22.85
CA ASN A 439 19.05 -17.44 24.17
C ASN A 439 19.75 -16.54 25.20
N ARG A 440 20.13 -15.33 24.80
CA ARG A 440 20.84 -14.35 25.63
C ARG A 440 20.47 -12.92 25.20
N PHE A 441 20.18 -12.06 26.17
CA PHE A 441 20.20 -10.62 25.95
C PHE A 441 21.66 -10.14 25.97
N ASP A 442 22.05 -9.31 25.00
CA ASP A 442 23.25 -8.49 25.14
C ASP A 442 22.88 -7.02 24.95
N LEU A 443 23.42 -6.16 25.80
CA LEU A 443 23.08 -4.73 25.79
C LEU A 443 23.93 -3.95 24.79
N SER A 444 25.12 -4.48 24.43
CA SER A 444 26.00 -3.89 23.42
C SER A 444 25.39 -3.88 22.02
N SER A 445 24.47 -4.81 21.71
CA SER A 445 23.73 -4.83 20.45
C SER A 445 22.87 -3.58 20.23
N PHE A 446 22.54 -2.84 21.31
CA PHE A 446 21.66 -1.67 21.29
C PHE A 446 22.33 -0.34 21.66
N CYS A 447 23.45 -0.37 22.40
CA CYS A 447 24.21 0.81 22.81
C CYS A 447 25.70 0.42 22.86
N GLN A 448 26.46 0.83 21.83
CA GLN A 448 27.84 0.37 21.66
C GLN A 448 28.83 1.15 22.54
N PHE A 449 28.46 2.36 22.95
CA PHE A 449 29.32 3.28 23.70
C PHE A 449 28.69 3.70 25.05
N PRO A 450 29.47 3.74 26.15
CA PRO A 450 28.97 4.19 27.46
C PRO A 450 28.39 5.61 27.42
N GLY A 451 27.18 5.77 27.96
CA GLY A 451 26.46 7.05 28.01
C GLY A 451 25.58 7.34 26.79
N VAL A 452 25.68 6.55 25.71
CA VAL A 452 24.70 6.57 24.62
C VAL A 452 23.46 5.76 25.03
N SER A 453 22.29 6.20 24.59
CA SER A 453 21.02 5.49 24.79
C SER A 453 20.32 5.31 23.45
N SER A 454 19.79 4.12 23.19
CA SER A 454 19.01 3.84 21.99
C SER A 454 17.75 4.69 21.93
N ARG A 455 17.28 4.98 20.70
CA ARG A 455 15.97 5.59 20.45
C ARG A 455 14.80 4.62 20.64
N LEU A 456 15.07 3.32 20.57
CA LEU A 456 14.11 2.23 20.51
C LEU A 456 12.91 2.44 21.45
N THR A 457 11.71 2.43 20.87
CA THR A 457 10.42 2.57 21.55
C THR A 457 9.70 1.23 21.63
N TYR A 458 9.89 0.38 20.62
CA TYR A 458 9.26 -0.94 20.49
C TYR A 458 10.32 -2.04 20.32
N LEU A 459 10.34 -3.02 21.22
CA LEU A 459 11.21 -4.20 21.14
C LEU A 459 10.41 -5.47 21.37
N ARG A 460 10.37 -6.32 20.35
CA ARG A 460 9.58 -7.56 20.34
C ARG A 460 10.46 -8.79 20.21
N LEU A 461 10.37 -9.69 21.18
CA LEU A 461 11.26 -10.82 21.41
C LEU A 461 10.51 -12.08 21.93
N ASP A 462 9.18 -12.07 21.97
CA ASP A 462 8.35 -13.22 22.37
C ASP A 462 8.61 -14.48 21.52
N GLY A 463 8.38 -15.66 22.10
CA GLY A 463 8.65 -16.94 21.43
C GLY A 463 10.14 -17.23 21.15
N ASN A 464 11.06 -16.60 21.88
CA ASN A 464 12.49 -16.92 21.88
C ASN A 464 12.90 -17.78 23.09
N ASN A 465 14.14 -18.27 23.10
CA ASN A 465 14.71 -19.06 24.21
C ASN A 465 15.20 -18.18 25.38
N ILE A 466 14.51 -17.07 25.65
CA ILE A 466 14.95 -16.04 26.60
C ILE A 466 13.85 -15.72 27.61
N LEU A 467 14.23 -15.63 28.88
CA LEU A 467 13.31 -15.32 29.99
C LEU A 467 13.45 -13.86 30.38
N ARG A 468 12.33 -13.20 30.72
CA ARG A 468 12.32 -11.82 31.22
C ARG A 468 13.19 -11.60 32.48
N SER A 469 13.41 -12.66 33.27
CA SER A 469 14.30 -12.68 34.44
C SER A 469 15.81 -12.67 34.11
N SER A 470 16.18 -12.88 32.84
CA SER A 470 17.59 -12.85 32.38
C SER A 470 18.09 -11.47 31.95
N LEU A 471 17.23 -10.45 31.95
CA LEU A 471 17.56 -9.09 31.50
C LEU A 471 18.53 -8.39 32.48
N PRO A 472 19.53 -7.64 31.96
CA PRO A 472 20.41 -6.84 32.80
C PRO A 472 19.63 -5.67 33.44
N LYS A 473 20.01 -5.26 34.65
CA LYS A 473 19.36 -4.12 35.36
C LYS A 473 19.63 -2.79 34.64
N GLU A 474 20.76 -2.76 33.94
CA GLU A 474 21.32 -1.66 33.17
C GLU A 474 20.49 -1.36 31.89
N ILE A 475 19.56 -2.26 31.51
CA ILE A 475 18.64 -2.07 30.38
C ILE A 475 17.90 -0.72 30.45
N SER A 476 17.60 -0.25 31.66
CA SER A 476 16.91 1.03 31.91
C SER A 476 17.74 2.29 31.58
N THR A 477 19.05 2.16 31.36
CA THR A 477 19.91 3.30 30.97
C THR A 477 20.06 3.39 29.45
N CYS A 478 20.30 2.26 28.78
CA CYS A 478 20.42 2.14 27.33
C CYS A 478 19.06 2.23 26.64
N LEU A 479 18.10 1.36 27.00
CA LEU A 479 16.78 1.23 26.38
C LEU A 479 15.70 2.07 27.10
N ARG A 480 16.09 3.23 27.64
CA ARG A 480 15.24 4.13 28.45
C ARG A 480 13.98 4.69 27.76
N ARG A 481 13.81 4.41 26.46
CA ARG A 481 12.67 4.84 25.63
C ARG A 481 11.70 3.72 25.28
N VAL A 482 12.05 2.46 25.56
CA VAL A 482 11.19 1.32 25.20
C VAL A 482 9.92 1.35 26.06
N THR A 483 8.80 1.67 25.42
CA THR A 483 7.46 1.68 26.02
C THR A 483 6.79 0.32 25.93
N MET A 484 7.10 -0.45 24.87
CA MET A 484 6.64 -1.83 24.72
C MET A 484 7.83 -2.78 24.56
N LEU A 485 8.03 -3.62 25.58
CA LEU A 485 8.99 -4.72 25.59
C LEU A 485 8.22 -6.04 25.73
N LEU A 486 8.13 -6.80 24.64
CA LEU A 486 7.50 -8.12 24.64
C LEU A 486 8.57 -9.21 24.74
N ILE A 487 8.71 -9.77 25.95
CA ILE A 487 9.49 -10.97 26.26
C ILE A 487 8.66 -11.77 27.25
N ASP A 488 8.02 -12.83 26.77
CA ASP A 488 7.72 -14.12 27.42
C ASP A 488 7.17 -15.07 26.33
#